data_AF-A0A368FQM6-F1
#
_entry.id   AF-A0A368FQM6-F1
#
_cell.length_a   1.000
_cell.length_b   1.000
_cell.length_c   1.000
_cell.angle_alpha   90.00
_cell.angle_beta   90.00
_cell.angle_gamma   90.00
#
_symmetry.space_group_name_H-M   'P 1'
#
loop_
_entity.id
_entity.type
_entity.pdbx_description
1 polymer ?
#
loop_
_entity_poly.entity_id
_entity_poly.type
_entity_poly.pdbx_seq_one_letter_code
_entity_poly.pdbx_strand_id
1 'polypeptide(L)'
;MNIWFQMVKRSCLLCRKHMDERLLCCTTTKSHHTVVLLSSLVLFNVIDLEEARRCYATCVRMRQRFCNVHYIEAAKFITSEMTYLGIGFASYVDEPRGVVVSYVNEKDIPLHVVDSVQTNAMKLDVELIISKRRICEFLNYCLARFKADEIRAPVCADSADSNQKTVGSPIKTEDHSGDVKPPATEFGTSGPPQVIEAKGDLSAVELYADSEAISPSIKAENDISDVKPPAFPSGTSSAPEMIEVKVDNSVKECVDSTLESQEETNSALLKKVFAVSGERLLTLFRFCPECGTEISRKRSAVLSEEGPSPVVHFVCKNCQGKQSWYGM
;
A
#
# COMPACT_ATOMS: atom_id res chain seq x y z
N MET A 1 7.19 41.87 -16.44
CA MET A 1 7.24 41.48 -15.01
C MET A 1 7.46 39.97 -14.96
N ASN A 2 8.71 39.53 -14.80
CA ASN A 2 9.03 38.11 -14.70
C ASN A 2 8.97 37.71 -13.23
N ILE A 3 7.81 37.22 -12.79
CA ILE A 3 7.67 36.60 -11.47
C ILE A 3 8.39 35.25 -11.57
N TRP A 4 9.65 35.21 -11.16
CA TRP A 4 10.32 33.95 -10.89
C TRP A 4 9.61 33.31 -9.71
N PHE A 5 8.73 32.33 -9.98
CA PHE A 5 8.26 31.41 -8.96
C PHE A 5 9.50 30.66 -8.44
N GLN A 6 10.06 31.14 -7.34
CA GLN A 6 11.19 30.48 -6.71
C GLN A 6 10.70 29.17 -6.12
N MET A 7 11.07 28.06 -6.77
CA MET A 7 10.78 26.72 -6.28
C MET A 7 11.50 26.50 -4.95
N VAL A 8 10.74 26.48 -3.86
CA VAL A 8 11.25 26.13 -2.53
C VAL A 8 11.48 24.62 -2.50
N LYS A 9 12.74 24.22 -2.39
CA LYS A 9 13.11 22.81 -2.23
C LYS A 9 13.15 22.45 -0.75
N ARG A 10 12.56 21.31 -0.39
CA ARG A 10 12.56 20.76 0.96
C ARG A 10 12.93 19.27 0.92
N SER A 11 13.44 18.74 2.03
CA SER A 11 13.85 17.34 2.12
C SER A 11 12.70 16.44 2.59
N CYS A 12 12.57 15.25 2.00
CA CYS A 12 11.75 14.18 2.57
C CYS A 12 12.41 13.58 3.83
N LEU A 13 11.62 13.33 4.88
CA LEU A 13 12.11 12.77 6.15
C LEU A 13 12.71 11.36 6.00
N LEU A 14 12.13 10.51 5.15
CA LEU A 14 12.59 9.13 4.92
C LEU A 14 13.80 9.07 4.00
N CYS A 15 13.64 9.47 2.73
CA CYS A 15 14.70 9.27 1.73
C CYS A 15 15.75 10.39 1.69
N ARG A 16 15.55 11.47 2.47
CA ARG A 16 16.43 12.66 2.55
C ARG A 16 16.66 13.41 1.23
N LYS A 17 15.96 13.03 0.14
CA LYS A 17 16.03 13.71 -1.15
C LYS A 17 15.37 15.08 -1.05
N HIS A 18 16.03 16.10 -1.63
CA HIS A 18 15.49 17.44 -1.77
C HIS A 18 14.64 17.52 -3.03
N MET A 19 13.38 17.89 -2.88
CA MET A 19 12.43 17.98 -4.00
C MET A 19 11.62 19.27 -3.89
N ASP A 20 10.94 19.63 -4.96
CA ASP A 20 9.95 20.70 -4.94
C ASP A 20 8.91 20.42 -3.84
N GLU A 21 8.58 21.43 -3.05
CA GLU A 21 7.58 21.33 -1.98
C GLU A 21 6.22 20.79 -2.46
N ARG A 22 5.85 21.00 -3.73
CA ARG A 22 4.64 20.44 -4.36
C ARG A 22 4.64 18.92 -4.45
N LEU A 23 5.82 18.31 -4.49
CA LEU A 23 6.03 16.86 -4.55
C LEU A 23 6.18 16.21 -3.17
N LEU A 24 5.92 16.99 -2.12
CA LEU A 24 5.92 16.54 -0.74
C LEU A 24 4.50 16.59 -0.16
N CYS A 25 4.21 15.63 0.70
CA CYS A 25 3.05 15.59 1.56
C CYS A 25 3.48 16.05 2.96
N CYS A 26 2.84 17.10 3.47
CA CYS A 26 3.01 17.54 4.84
C CYS A 26 2.16 16.68 5.78
N THR A 27 2.75 16.19 6.86
CA THR A 27 2.01 15.49 7.90
C THR A 27 1.44 16.45 8.93
N THR A 28 0.33 16.05 9.54
CA THR A 28 -0.11 16.60 10.80
C THR A 28 0.52 15.81 11.95
N THR A 29 0.66 16.45 13.12
CA THR A 29 1.12 15.78 14.33
C THR A 29 0.13 14.69 14.72
N LYS A 30 0.62 13.50 15.11
CA LYS A 30 -0.21 12.32 15.44
C LYS A 30 -1.17 11.90 14.31
N SER A 31 -0.81 12.18 13.05
CA SER A 31 -1.62 11.79 11.89
C SER A 31 -1.68 10.27 11.74
N HIS A 32 -2.89 9.71 11.70
CA HIS A 32 -3.09 8.30 11.36
C HIS A 32 -2.56 7.96 9.97
N HIS A 33 -2.55 8.90 9.02
CA HIS A 33 -1.95 8.68 7.71
C HIS A 33 -0.44 8.43 7.80
N THR A 34 0.25 9.06 8.75
CA THR A 34 1.68 8.81 8.98
C THR A 34 1.90 7.41 9.53
N VAL A 35 1.03 6.96 10.43
CA VAL A 35 1.11 5.60 10.98
C VAL A 35 0.86 4.56 9.89
N VAL A 36 -0.22 4.70 9.12
CA VAL A 36 -0.52 3.78 7.99
C VAL A 36 0.64 3.79 6.99
N LEU A 37 1.13 4.96 6.58
CA LEU A 37 2.29 5.10 5.70
C LEU A 37 3.50 4.30 6.21
N LEU A 38 3.95 4.56 7.44
CA LEU A 38 5.15 3.94 7.99
C LEU A 38 4.96 2.43 8.21
N SER A 39 3.81 2.02 8.77
CA SER A 39 3.48 0.62 8.99
C SER A 39 3.42 -0.18 7.69
N SER A 40 2.87 0.39 6.62
CA SER A 40 2.86 -0.25 5.29
C SER A 40 4.26 -0.34 4.69
N LEU A 41 5.09 0.69 4.81
CA LEU A 41 6.47 0.63 4.31
C LEU A 41 7.33 -0.39 5.08
N VAL A 42 7.08 -0.59 6.38
CA VAL A 42 7.72 -1.65 7.18
C VAL A 42 7.22 -3.02 6.75
N LEU A 43 5.90 -3.19 6.59
CA LEU A 43 5.28 -4.46 6.19
C LEU A 43 5.87 -5.01 4.88
N PHE A 44 6.19 -4.12 3.95
CA PHE A 44 6.75 -4.47 2.63
C PHE A 44 8.27 -4.29 2.57
N ASN A 45 8.94 -4.19 3.72
CA ASN A 45 10.39 -4.13 3.86
C ASN A 45 11.08 -2.98 3.10
N VAL A 46 10.37 -1.92 2.74
CA VAL A 46 10.95 -0.71 2.12
C VAL A 46 11.80 0.06 3.13
N ILE A 47 11.32 0.11 4.37
CA ILE A 47 12.05 0.65 5.51
C ILE A 47 12.09 -0.37 6.64
N ASP A 48 13.10 -0.26 7.50
CA ASP A 48 13.15 -1.06 8.72
C ASP A 48 12.35 -0.40 9.85
N LEU A 49 12.07 -1.21 10.88
CA LEU A 49 11.26 -0.78 12.01
C LEU A 49 11.91 0.36 12.82
N GLU A 50 13.24 0.39 12.92
CA GLU A 50 13.95 1.41 13.71
C GLU A 50 13.87 2.78 13.02
N GLU A 51 14.06 2.80 11.70
CA GLU A 51 13.91 4.00 10.89
C GLU A 51 12.46 4.49 10.87
N ALA A 52 11.49 3.57 10.84
CA ALA A 52 10.07 3.90 10.96
C ALA A 52 9.75 4.53 12.32
N ARG A 53 10.25 3.94 13.43
CA ARG A 53 10.08 4.47 14.80
C ARG A 53 10.69 5.86 14.94
N ARG A 54 11.93 6.05 14.44
CA ARG A 54 12.61 7.36 14.41
C ARG A 54 11.78 8.41 13.68
N CYS A 55 11.22 8.05 12.52
CA CYS A 55 10.37 8.95 11.74
C CYS A 55 9.07 9.28 12.47
N TYR A 56 8.39 8.27 13.03
CA TYR A 56 7.17 8.47 13.80
C TYR A 56 7.39 9.41 14.99
N ALA A 57 8.41 9.16 15.81
CA ALA A 57 8.75 10.01 16.96
C ALA A 57 9.00 11.48 16.54
N THR A 58 9.62 11.68 15.37
CA THR A 58 9.82 13.02 14.82
C THR A 58 8.50 13.68 14.39
N CYS A 59 7.61 12.92 13.74
CA CYS A 59 6.29 13.37 13.29
C CYS A 59 5.32 13.69 14.44
N VAL A 60 5.45 13.02 15.59
CA VAL A 60 4.66 13.33 16.79
C VAL A 60 5.02 14.71 17.33
N ARG A 61 6.30 15.09 17.30
CA ARG A 61 6.79 16.36 17.83
C ARG A 61 6.50 17.55 16.94
N MET A 62 6.63 17.39 15.62
CA MET A 62 6.43 18.48 14.68
C MET A 62 5.98 17.96 13.31
N ARG A 63 5.36 18.84 12.51
CA ARG A 63 4.96 18.51 11.15
C ARG A 63 6.19 18.17 10.30
N GLN A 64 6.09 17.08 9.55
CA GLN A 64 7.16 16.57 8.70
C GLN A 64 6.70 16.47 7.25
N ARG A 65 7.66 16.21 6.36
CA ARG A 65 7.40 16.11 4.91
C ARG A 65 7.87 14.76 4.37
N PHE A 66 7.02 14.11 3.61
CA PHE A 66 7.34 12.86 2.91
C PHE A 66 7.14 13.07 1.42
N CYS A 67 7.97 12.48 0.55
CA CYS A 67 7.73 12.58 -0.88
C CYS A 67 6.51 11.76 -1.30
N ASN A 68 5.88 12.21 -2.40
CA ASN A 68 4.75 11.52 -3.01
C ASN A 68 5.05 10.04 -3.29
N VAL A 69 6.29 9.71 -3.66
CA VAL A 69 6.72 8.33 -3.94
C VAL A 69 6.44 7.39 -2.76
N HIS A 70 6.77 7.77 -1.52
CA HIS A 70 6.52 6.89 -0.38
C HIS A 70 5.02 6.71 -0.08
N TYR A 71 4.21 7.75 -0.32
CA TYR A 71 2.76 7.64 -0.21
C TYR A 71 2.19 6.70 -1.27
N ILE A 72 2.67 6.82 -2.51
CA ILE A 72 2.27 5.97 -3.63
C ILE A 72 2.70 4.52 -3.37
N GLU A 73 3.94 4.27 -2.92
CA GLU A 73 4.44 2.94 -2.59
C GLU A 73 3.60 2.27 -1.49
N ALA A 74 3.35 2.98 -0.38
CA ALA A 74 2.51 2.45 0.69
C ALA A 74 1.08 2.14 0.22
N ALA A 75 0.48 3.01 -0.61
CA ALA A 75 -0.84 2.76 -1.18
C ALA A 75 -0.82 1.58 -2.16
N LYS A 76 0.19 1.47 -3.02
CA LYS A 76 0.38 0.31 -3.93
C LYS A 76 0.44 -1.00 -3.17
N PHE A 77 1.16 -1.03 -2.06
CA PHE A 77 1.28 -2.23 -1.25
C PHE A 77 -0.05 -2.68 -0.66
N ILE A 78 -0.78 -1.76 -0.03
CA ILE A 78 -2.12 -2.07 0.51
C ILE A 78 -3.05 -2.53 -0.61
N THR A 79 -3.04 -1.84 -1.74
CA THR A 79 -3.94 -2.13 -2.86
C THR A 79 -3.56 -3.40 -3.62
N SER A 80 -2.29 -3.82 -3.57
CA SER A 80 -1.85 -5.11 -4.09
C SER A 80 -2.44 -6.27 -3.30
N GLU A 81 -2.53 -6.16 -1.97
CA GLU A 81 -3.20 -7.14 -1.11
C GLU A 81 -4.72 -7.18 -1.36
N MET A 82 -5.32 -6.02 -1.58
CA MET A 82 -6.74 -5.94 -1.98
C MET A 82 -6.97 -6.61 -3.34
N THR A 83 -6.12 -6.31 -4.33
CA THR A 83 -6.22 -6.84 -5.69
C THR A 83 -6.01 -8.35 -5.71
N TYR A 84 -5.13 -8.89 -4.86
CA TYR A 84 -4.94 -10.33 -4.69
C TYR A 84 -6.23 -11.05 -4.27
N LEU A 85 -7.12 -10.36 -3.55
CA LEU A 85 -8.44 -10.87 -3.17
C LEU A 85 -9.55 -10.52 -4.18
N GLY A 86 -9.19 -9.99 -5.36
CA GLY A 86 -10.15 -9.54 -6.37
C GLY A 86 -10.88 -8.25 -6.00
N ILE A 87 -10.40 -7.50 -5.01
CA ILE A 87 -11.02 -6.26 -4.54
C ILE A 87 -10.38 -5.07 -5.26
N GLY A 88 -11.18 -4.38 -6.07
CA GLY A 88 -10.78 -3.17 -6.79
C GLY A 88 -11.25 -1.88 -6.13
N PHE A 89 -10.98 -0.75 -6.79
CA PHE A 89 -11.56 0.55 -6.42
C PHE A 89 -12.98 0.65 -6.95
N ALA A 90 -13.86 1.26 -6.16
CA ALA A 90 -15.13 1.77 -6.66
C ALA A 90 -14.87 3.06 -7.45
N SER A 91 -15.77 3.39 -8.38
CA SER A 91 -15.69 4.63 -9.13
C SER A 91 -17.06 5.23 -9.40
N TYR A 92 -17.13 6.55 -9.42
CA TYR A 92 -18.27 7.31 -9.90
C TYR A 92 -17.82 8.40 -10.86
N VAL A 93 -18.75 8.93 -11.65
CA VAL A 93 -18.50 10.11 -12.50
C VAL A 93 -18.98 11.34 -11.74
N ASP A 94 -18.07 12.29 -11.49
CA ASP A 94 -18.43 13.61 -10.99
C ASP A 94 -19.03 14.40 -12.15
N GLU A 95 -20.36 14.30 -12.33
CA GLU A 95 -21.10 14.86 -13.47
C GLU A 95 -20.79 16.33 -13.78
N PRO A 96 -20.70 17.25 -12.78
CA PRO A 96 -20.31 18.64 -13.03
C PRO A 96 -18.95 18.82 -13.73
N ARG A 97 -18.03 17.86 -13.58
CA ARG A 97 -16.67 17.93 -14.11
C ARG A 97 -16.41 16.90 -15.22
N GLY A 98 -17.28 15.90 -15.38
CA GLY A 98 -17.07 14.75 -16.24
C GLY A 98 -15.85 13.91 -15.85
N VAL A 99 -15.40 13.98 -14.60
CA VAL A 99 -14.20 13.31 -14.12
C VAL A 99 -14.57 12.01 -13.42
N VAL A 100 -13.91 10.91 -13.81
CA VAL A 100 -14.03 9.64 -13.10
C VAL A 100 -13.24 9.71 -11.80
N VAL A 101 -13.92 9.58 -10.67
CA VAL A 101 -13.33 9.58 -9.34
C VAL A 101 -13.29 8.16 -8.81
N SER A 102 -12.09 7.68 -8.47
CA SER A 102 -11.90 6.37 -7.83
C SER A 102 -11.80 6.52 -6.31
N TYR A 103 -12.37 5.57 -5.58
CA TYR A 103 -12.34 5.54 -4.11
C TYR A 103 -12.41 4.10 -3.59
N VAL A 104 -12.13 3.94 -2.31
CA VAL A 104 -12.20 2.67 -1.57
C VAL A 104 -13.29 2.79 -0.52
N ASN A 105 -14.16 1.77 -0.40
CA ASN A 105 -15.09 1.68 0.72
C ASN A 105 -14.44 1.02 1.93
N GLU A 106 -14.84 1.40 3.13
CA GLU A 106 -14.31 0.81 4.36
C GLU A 106 -14.57 -0.71 4.45
N LYS A 107 -15.73 -1.16 3.98
CA LYS A 107 -16.11 -2.59 3.94
C LYS A 107 -15.19 -3.42 3.04
N ASP A 108 -14.58 -2.79 2.05
CA ASP A 108 -13.70 -3.44 1.07
C ASP A 108 -12.27 -3.62 1.62
N ILE A 109 -11.95 -3.05 2.79
CA ILE A 109 -10.65 -3.23 3.43
C ILE A 109 -10.54 -4.64 4.06
N PRO A 110 -9.62 -5.49 3.57
CA PRO A 110 -9.42 -6.84 4.10
C PRO A 110 -8.96 -6.82 5.56
N LEU A 111 -9.43 -7.76 6.37
CA LEU A 111 -9.04 -7.87 7.78
C LEU A 111 -7.54 -8.11 7.95
N HIS A 112 -6.95 -9.01 7.14
CA HIS A 112 -5.52 -9.34 7.26
C HIS A 112 -4.60 -8.14 7.00
N VAL A 113 -5.03 -7.20 6.14
CA VAL A 113 -4.31 -5.93 5.91
C VAL A 113 -4.38 -5.06 7.16
N VAL A 114 -5.55 -4.96 7.79
CA VAL A 114 -5.72 -4.22 9.05
C VAL A 114 -4.83 -4.80 10.12
N ASP A 115 -4.87 -6.12 10.31
CA ASP A 115 -4.09 -6.82 11.33
C ASP A 115 -2.58 -6.60 11.10
N SER A 116 -2.12 -6.77 9.87
CA SER A 116 -0.70 -6.58 9.51
C SER A 116 -0.22 -5.14 9.74
N VAL A 117 -1.03 -4.14 9.35
CA VAL A 117 -0.72 -2.73 9.57
C VAL A 117 -0.78 -2.38 11.06
N GLN A 118 -1.75 -2.92 11.79
CA GLN A 118 -1.92 -2.74 13.24
C GLN A 118 -0.74 -3.33 14.01
N THR A 119 -0.33 -4.56 13.69
CA THR A 119 0.85 -5.21 14.31
C THR A 119 2.09 -4.33 14.17
N ASN A 120 2.31 -3.72 13.00
CA ASN A 120 3.44 -2.82 12.83
C ASN A 120 3.24 -1.47 13.52
N ALA A 121 2.01 -0.94 13.58
CA ALA A 121 1.71 0.28 14.31
C ALA A 121 2.02 0.14 15.81
N MET A 122 1.62 -0.96 16.43
CA MET A 122 1.93 -1.26 17.84
C MET A 122 3.43 -1.33 18.14
N LYS A 123 4.25 -1.72 17.14
CA LYS A 123 5.72 -1.72 17.27
C LYS A 123 6.35 -0.31 17.16
N LEU A 124 5.63 0.64 16.57
CA LEU A 124 6.01 2.06 16.56
C LEU A 124 5.66 2.71 17.89
N ASP A 125 4.45 2.43 18.38
CA ASP A 125 3.90 2.95 19.64
C ASP A 125 2.69 2.08 20.04
N VAL A 126 2.72 1.55 21.26
CA VAL A 126 1.75 0.57 21.77
C VAL A 126 0.33 1.15 21.91
N GLU A 127 0.19 2.47 21.99
CA GLU A 127 -1.11 3.14 22.11
C GLU A 127 -1.81 3.33 20.75
N LEU A 128 -1.14 3.00 19.64
CA LEU A 128 -1.70 3.20 18.31
C LEU A 128 -2.76 2.17 17.95
N ILE A 129 -3.91 2.66 17.52
CA ILE A 129 -5.04 1.86 17.04
C ILE A 129 -5.34 2.23 15.58
N ILE A 130 -5.27 1.24 14.70
CA ILE A 130 -5.57 1.31 13.28
C ILE A 130 -6.82 0.48 13.02
N SER A 131 -7.86 1.18 12.56
CA SER A 131 -9.10 0.57 12.08
C SER A 131 -9.15 0.53 10.56
N LYS A 132 -10.09 -0.24 10.01
CA LYS A 132 -10.42 -0.24 8.57
C LYS A 132 -10.62 1.17 8.04
N ARG A 133 -11.38 1.99 8.78
CA ARG A 133 -11.59 3.40 8.48
C ARG A 133 -10.30 4.18 8.26
N ARG A 134 -9.27 4.00 9.10
CA ARG A 134 -7.99 4.74 8.96
C ARG A 134 -7.22 4.36 7.71
N ILE A 135 -7.24 3.08 7.34
CA ILE A 135 -6.63 2.60 6.10
C ILE A 135 -7.40 3.11 4.88
N CYS A 136 -8.73 3.06 4.94
CA CYS A 136 -9.62 3.61 3.92
C CYS A 136 -9.40 5.12 3.70
N GLU A 137 -9.35 5.92 4.79
CA GLU A 137 -9.04 7.35 4.75
C GLU A 137 -7.67 7.63 4.11
N PHE A 138 -6.66 6.83 4.46
CA PHE A 138 -5.32 6.93 3.86
C PHE A 138 -5.31 6.63 2.35
N LEU A 139 -6.00 5.57 1.91
CA LEU A 139 -6.09 5.21 0.50
C LEU A 139 -6.85 6.28 -0.30
N ASN A 140 -7.97 6.77 0.23
CA ASN A 140 -8.76 7.82 -0.41
C ASN A 140 -7.99 9.14 -0.47
N TYR A 141 -7.19 9.46 0.55
CA TYR A 141 -6.24 10.58 0.49
C TYR A 141 -5.24 10.41 -0.67
N CYS A 142 -4.70 9.21 -0.86
CA CYS A 142 -3.80 8.93 -1.97
C CYS A 142 -4.51 9.04 -3.32
N LEU A 143 -5.71 8.47 -3.47
CA LEU A 143 -6.51 8.52 -4.71
C LEU A 143 -6.96 9.93 -5.09
N ALA A 144 -7.24 10.79 -4.11
CA ALA A 144 -7.57 12.19 -4.35
C ALA A 144 -6.35 13.02 -4.80
N ARG A 145 -5.14 12.58 -4.46
CA ARG A 145 -3.89 13.33 -4.69
C ARG A 145 -3.07 12.82 -5.86
N PHE A 146 -3.12 11.52 -6.15
CA PHE A 146 -2.34 10.83 -7.16
C PHE A 146 -3.26 10.11 -8.14
N LYS A 147 -2.76 9.80 -9.34
CA LYS A 147 -3.57 9.09 -10.34
C LYS A 147 -3.86 7.67 -9.84
N ALA A 148 -5.09 7.20 -10.07
CA ALA A 148 -5.47 5.83 -9.71
C ALA A 148 -4.54 4.78 -10.34
N ASP A 149 -4.10 5.01 -11.58
CA ASP A 149 -3.16 4.13 -12.30
C ASP A 149 -1.78 4.08 -11.64
N GLU A 150 -1.37 5.15 -10.95
CA GLU A 150 -0.12 5.14 -10.17
C GLU A 150 -0.26 4.37 -8.87
N ILE A 151 -1.48 4.14 -8.36
CA ILE A 151 -1.72 3.44 -7.10
C ILE A 151 -2.07 1.98 -7.35
N ARG A 152 -2.75 1.64 -8.45
CA ARG A 152 -3.07 0.25 -8.78
C ARG A 152 -1.78 -0.56 -8.91
N ALA A 153 -1.78 -1.74 -8.30
CA ALA A 153 -0.77 -2.73 -8.61
C ALA A 153 -0.91 -3.14 -10.08
N PRO A 154 0.20 -3.34 -10.82
CA PRO A 154 0.13 -3.89 -12.16
C PRO A 154 -0.54 -5.26 -12.07
N VAL A 155 -1.69 -5.39 -12.74
CA VAL A 155 -2.34 -6.69 -12.93
C VAL A 155 -1.40 -7.51 -13.81
N CYS A 156 -1.04 -8.71 -13.38
CA CYS A 156 -0.40 -9.67 -14.28
C CYS A 156 -1.35 -9.87 -15.47
N ALA A 157 -0.99 -9.34 -16.62
CA ALA A 157 -1.70 -9.59 -17.85
C ALA A 157 -1.43 -11.04 -18.22
N ASP A 158 -2.27 -11.96 -17.73
CA ASP A 158 -2.34 -13.30 -18.31
C ASP A 158 -2.65 -13.13 -19.79
N SER A 159 -1.80 -13.73 -20.61
CA SER A 159 -1.82 -13.73 -22.06
C SER A 159 -3.22 -14.01 -22.62
N ALA A 160 -3.91 -12.95 -23.07
CA ALA A 160 -5.03 -13.07 -23.98
C ALA A 160 -4.49 -13.14 -25.41
N ASP A 161 -4.42 -14.37 -25.90
CA ASP A 161 -4.20 -14.79 -27.28
C ASP A 161 -4.92 -13.88 -28.28
N SER A 162 -4.14 -13.13 -29.07
CA SER A 162 -4.66 -12.30 -30.15
C SER A 162 -4.68 -13.12 -31.45
N ASN A 163 -5.69 -13.97 -31.59
CA ASN A 163 -6.10 -14.49 -32.90
C ASN A 163 -7.28 -13.65 -33.43
N GLN A 164 -7.02 -12.40 -33.77
CA GLN A 164 -7.85 -11.69 -34.77
C GLN A 164 -7.24 -11.90 -36.15
N LYS A 165 -7.58 -13.02 -36.78
CA LYS A 165 -7.38 -13.22 -38.21
C LYS A 165 -8.39 -12.37 -38.96
N THR A 166 -7.95 -11.18 -39.34
CA THR A 166 -8.64 -10.25 -40.24
C THR A 166 -8.81 -10.94 -41.60
N VAL A 167 -10.04 -11.34 -41.93
CA VAL A 167 -10.38 -11.80 -43.29
C VAL A 167 -10.64 -10.56 -44.14
N GLY A 168 -9.61 -10.13 -44.87
CA GLY A 168 -9.77 -9.28 -46.05
C GLY A 168 -10.03 -10.17 -47.27
N SER A 169 -11.16 -9.95 -47.95
CA SER A 169 -11.34 -10.39 -49.34
C SER A 169 -10.57 -9.47 -50.30
N PRO A 170 -10.10 -9.98 -51.45
CA PRO A 170 -10.79 -9.62 -52.69
C PRO A 170 -10.88 -10.72 -53.78
N ILE A 171 -12.08 -10.77 -54.41
CA ILE A 171 -12.36 -10.83 -55.86
C ILE A 171 -12.14 -12.15 -56.67
N LYS A 172 -13.31 -12.71 -57.09
CA LYS A 172 -13.79 -13.29 -58.38
C LYS A 172 -13.06 -14.41 -59.14
N THR A 173 -13.82 -15.47 -59.48
CA THR A 173 -14.30 -15.90 -60.84
C THR A 173 -15.30 -17.08 -60.66
N GLU A 174 -16.53 -17.03 -61.19
CA GLU A 174 -17.06 -17.83 -62.34
C GLU A 174 -16.85 -19.36 -62.20
N ASP A 175 -17.79 -20.29 -62.37
CA ASP A 175 -19.15 -20.34 -62.92
C ASP A 175 -19.73 -21.74 -62.59
N HIS A 176 -21.01 -21.98 -62.90
CA HIS A 176 -21.74 -23.26 -63.05
C HIS A 176 -22.90 -23.62 -62.09
N SER A 177 -23.99 -23.92 -62.78
CA SER A 177 -25.37 -24.23 -62.45
C SER A 177 -25.60 -25.49 -61.61
N GLY A 178 -26.70 -25.49 -60.86
CA GLY A 178 -27.33 -26.71 -60.36
C GLY A 178 -28.51 -26.41 -59.45
N ASP A 179 -29.70 -26.34 -60.06
CA ASP A 179 -31.00 -26.49 -59.39
C ASP A 179 -31.02 -27.69 -58.43
N VAL A 180 -31.69 -27.54 -57.28
CA VAL A 180 -32.68 -28.47 -56.69
C VAL A 180 -33.08 -27.97 -55.29
N LYS A 181 -34.40 -27.83 -55.10
CA LYS A 181 -35.15 -27.63 -53.85
C LYS A 181 -36.33 -28.63 -53.89
N PRO A 182 -37.04 -28.99 -52.79
CA PRO A 182 -36.72 -29.27 -51.37
C PRO A 182 -37.14 -30.72 -51.00
N PRO A 183 -37.31 -31.06 -49.70
CA PRO A 183 -38.67 -30.99 -49.17
C PRO A 183 -38.79 -30.41 -47.75
N ALA A 184 -40.01 -29.97 -47.48
CA ALA A 184 -40.51 -29.44 -46.21
C ALA A 184 -40.78 -30.55 -45.19
N THR A 185 -40.72 -30.19 -43.89
CA THR A 185 -41.54 -30.84 -42.87
C THR A 185 -42.01 -29.81 -41.84
N GLU A 186 -43.30 -29.88 -41.57
CA GLU A 186 -44.13 -29.03 -40.71
C GLU A 186 -44.01 -29.40 -39.21
N PHE A 187 -44.84 -28.71 -38.41
CA PHE A 187 -45.15 -28.79 -36.97
C PHE A 187 -44.42 -27.74 -36.12
N GLY A 188 -45.07 -26.91 -35.31
CA GLY A 188 -46.48 -26.74 -34.98
C GLY A 188 -46.59 -25.63 -33.92
N THR A 189 -47.68 -24.88 -33.97
CA THR A 189 -48.10 -23.78 -33.09
C THR A 189 -48.23 -24.17 -31.60
N SER A 190 -47.78 -23.29 -30.70
CA SER A 190 -48.54 -22.92 -29.48
C SER A 190 -48.02 -21.60 -28.87
N GLY A 191 -48.95 -20.75 -28.44
CA GLY A 191 -48.72 -19.39 -27.93
C GLY A 191 -48.31 -19.31 -26.44
N PRO A 192 -48.28 -18.08 -25.87
CA PRO A 192 -47.45 -17.71 -24.72
C PRO A 192 -48.20 -17.71 -23.38
N PRO A 193 -47.46 -17.63 -22.25
CA PRO A 193 -47.95 -16.91 -21.06
C PRO A 193 -46.88 -15.91 -20.56
N GLN A 194 -47.19 -14.62 -20.53
CA GLN A 194 -47.80 -13.87 -19.40
C GLN A 194 -46.87 -13.59 -18.21
N VAL A 195 -46.54 -12.30 -18.15
CA VAL A 195 -46.24 -11.40 -17.03
C VAL A 195 -46.72 -11.88 -15.66
N ILE A 196 -45.84 -11.80 -14.66
CA ILE A 196 -46.22 -11.67 -13.24
C ILE A 196 -45.47 -10.45 -12.69
N GLU A 197 -46.23 -9.39 -12.45
CA GLU A 197 -45.86 -8.26 -11.59
C GLU A 197 -45.89 -8.72 -10.12
N ALA A 198 -44.89 -8.33 -9.33
CA ALA A 198 -44.99 -8.33 -7.88
C ALA A 198 -44.81 -6.89 -7.39
N LYS A 199 -45.95 -6.25 -7.07
CA LYS A 199 -46.04 -5.06 -6.24
C LYS A 199 -45.74 -5.45 -4.79
N GLY A 200 -44.85 -4.71 -4.14
CA GLY A 200 -44.65 -4.73 -2.71
C GLY A 200 -44.52 -3.29 -2.22
N ASP A 201 -45.62 -2.73 -1.74
CA ASP A 201 -45.70 -1.44 -1.09
C ASP A 201 -44.93 -1.49 0.24
N LEU A 202 -44.01 -0.55 0.46
CA LEU A 202 -43.60 -0.14 1.80
C LEU A 202 -43.54 1.37 1.89
N SER A 203 -44.25 1.84 2.91
CA SER A 203 -44.57 3.20 3.31
C SER A 203 -43.37 4.04 3.71
N ALA A 204 -43.49 5.34 3.45
CA ALA A 204 -42.66 6.43 3.92
C ALA A 204 -42.61 6.55 5.46
N VAL A 205 -41.41 6.81 6.01
CA VAL A 205 -41.17 7.79 7.09
C VAL A 205 -39.81 8.45 6.85
N GLU A 206 -39.88 9.59 6.18
CA GLU A 206 -39.24 10.88 6.42
C GLU A 206 -38.07 11.10 7.43
N LEU A 207 -37.18 12.01 6.97
CA LEU A 207 -36.32 13.00 7.68
C LEU A 207 -34.85 12.65 7.98
N TYR A 208 -33.97 13.10 7.06
CA TYR A 208 -32.69 13.69 7.44
C TYR A 208 -32.44 14.97 6.61
N ALA A 209 -32.70 16.11 7.24
CA ALA A 209 -32.06 17.37 6.92
C ALA A 209 -30.77 17.45 7.73
N ASP A 210 -29.62 17.53 7.05
CA ASP A 210 -28.71 18.67 7.15
C ASP A 210 -27.44 18.36 6.36
N SER A 211 -27.35 19.06 5.22
CA SER A 211 -26.19 19.12 4.36
C SER A 211 -25.40 20.36 4.74
N GLU A 212 -24.17 20.22 5.23
CA GLU A 212 -23.18 21.28 5.12
C GLU A 212 -21.95 20.75 4.39
N ALA A 213 -21.86 21.19 3.14
CA ALA A 213 -20.69 21.08 2.30
C ALA A 213 -19.59 22.02 2.82
N ILE A 214 -18.44 21.46 3.22
CA ILE A 214 -17.23 22.26 3.46
C ILE A 214 -16.23 21.96 2.34
N SER A 215 -16.21 22.87 1.37
CA SER A 215 -15.08 23.04 0.44
C SER A 215 -13.90 23.65 1.19
N PRO A 216 -12.65 23.17 1.06
CA PRO A 216 -11.51 23.90 1.60
C PRO A 216 -11.05 24.95 0.59
N SER A 217 -11.49 26.20 0.79
CA SER A 217 -10.79 27.37 0.25
C SER A 217 -9.49 27.58 1.02
N ILE A 218 -8.38 27.56 0.30
CA ILE A 218 -7.05 27.87 0.81
C ILE A 218 -6.99 29.38 1.06
N LYS A 219 -6.88 29.79 2.33
CA LYS A 219 -6.32 31.10 2.69
C LYS A 219 -4.99 30.86 3.39
N ALA A 220 -3.94 31.37 2.75
CA ALA A 220 -2.62 31.53 3.34
C ALA A 220 -2.64 32.81 4.18
N GLU A 221 -2.28 32.71 5.45
CA GLU A 221 -1.89 33.87 6.25
C GLU A 221 -0.49 33.59 6.80
N ASN A 222 0.42 34.47 6.37
CA ASN A 222 1.72 34.68 6.98
C ASN A 222 1.49 35.23 8.38
N ASP A 223 2.16 34.66 9.39
CA ASP A 223 2.68 35.50 10.45
C ASP A 223 3.99 34.95 10.99
N ILE A 224 5.01 35.79 10.93
CA ILE A 224 6.36 35.60 11.43
C ILE A 224 6.42 36.40 12.73
N SER A 225 6.69 35.76 13.85
CA SER A 225 7.27 36.46 14.99
C SER A 225 8.31 35.59 15.72
N ASP A 226 9.49 36.19 15.83
CA ASP A 226 10.64 35.78 16.59
C ASP A 226 10.30 35.59 18.08
N VAL A 227 10.66 34.44 18.64
CA VAL A 227 10.91 34.32 20.09
C VAL A 227 12.24 33.61 20.31
N LYS A 228 13.17 34.42 20.82
CA LYS A 228 14.52 34.14 21.33
C LYS A 228 14.51 33.10 22.47
N PRO A 229 15.51 32.21 22.57
CA PRO A 229 15.58 31.22 23.65
C PRO A 229 16.14 31.82 24.95
N PRO A 230 15.63 31.46 26.14
CA PRO A 230 16.29 31.79 27.40
C PRO A 230 17.38 30.76 27.73
N ALA A 231 18.39 31.30 28.41
CA ALA A 231 19.68 30.72 28.70
C ALA A 231 19.67 29.64 29.80
N PHE A 232 20.70 28.79 29.71
CA PHE A 232 21.24 27.98 30.80
C PHE A 232 21.60 28.83 32.02
N PRO A 233 21.58 28.20 33.21
CA PRO A 233 22.67 28.40 34.17
C PRO A 233 23.41 27.10 34.47
N SER A 234 24.73 27.16 34.35
CA SER A 234 25.68 26.25 34.97
C SER A 234 25.84 26.61 36.46
N GLY A 235 26.02 25.60 37.32
CA GLY A 235 26.30 25.79 38.75
C GLY A 235 26.70 24.50 39.48
N THR A 236 27.97 24.14 39.37
CA THR A 236 28.89 23.52 40.36
C THR A 236 28.42 22.45 41.37
N SER A 237 29.13 21.30 41.32
CA SER A 237 29.85 20.61 42.41
C SER A 237 29.19 20.45 43.79
N SER A 238 28.96 19.20 44.21
CA SER A 238 29.76 18.48 45.24
C SER A 238 29.06 17.17 45.66
N ALA A 239 29.80 16.06 45.62
CA ALA A 239 29.63 14.84 46.42
C ALA A 239 30.84 14.78 47.39
N PRO A 240 30.95 13.88 48.40
CA PRO A 240 30.16 12.67 48.69
C PRO A 240 29.80 12.47 50.18
N GLU A 241 28.87 11.57 50.50
CA GLU A 241 28.98 10.78 51.73
C GLU A 241 28.20 9.46 51.66
N MET A 242 28.83 8.43 52.23
CA MET A 242 28.43 7.04 52.21
C MET A 242 27.49 6.75 53.38
N ILE A 243 26.43 5.97 53.16
CA ILE A 243 25.88 5.10 54.20
C ILE A 243 25.52 3.73 53.60
N GLU A 244 25.88 2.74 54.41
CA GLU A 244 26.07 1.33 54.20
C GLU A 244 24.77 0.52 54.42
N VAL A 245 24.56 -0.48 53.55
CA VAL A 245 23.95 -1.81 53.78
C VAL A 245 22.56 -1.92 54.44
N LYS A 246 21.61 -2.47 53.66
CA LYS A 246 20.96 -3.75 54.04
C LYS A 246 20.37 -4.48 52.84
N VAL A 247 20.91 -5.67 52.61
CA VAL A 247 20.38 -6.72 51.72
C VAL A 247 19.36 -7.51 52.52
N ASP A 248 18.14 -7.64 52.01
CA ASP A 248 17.24 -8.72 52.38
C ASP A 248 16.66 -9.33 51.11
N ASN A 249 17.03 -10.61 50.91
CA ASN A 249 16.44 -11.55 49.97
C ASN A 249 14.97 -11.79 50.35
N SER A 250 14.03 -11.71 49.40
CA SER A 250 12.94 -12.70 49.37
C SER A 250 12.13 -12.68 48.07
N VAL A 251 11.94 -13.90 47.54
CA VAL A 251 10.92 -14.36 46.59
C VAL A 251 11.02 -13.90 45.13
N LYS A 252 11.67 -14.74 44.33
CA LYS A 252 11.37 -14.94 42.90
C LYS A 252 9.98 -15.57 42.77
N GLU A 253 9.00 -14.81 42.32
CA GLU A 253 7.82 -15.38 41.67
C GLU A 253 8.12 -15.58 40.18
N CYS A 254 8.22 -16.85 39.79
CA CYS A 254 8.29 -17.28 38.40
C CYS A 254 6.95 -16.97 37.73
N VAL A 255 6.93 -15.95 36.88
CA VAL A 255 5.80 -15.72 35.97
C VAL A 255 6.12 -16.41 34.65
N ASP A 256 5.30 -17.42 34.41
CA ASP A 256 5.12 -18.27 33.25
C ASP A 256 5.35 -17.53 31.91
N SER A 257 6.53 -17.74 31.32
CA SER A 257 6.75 -17.40 29.93
C SER A 257 6.18 -18.54 29.08
N THR A 258 4.87 -18.50 28.87
CA THR A 258 4.20 -19.27 27.82
C THR A 258 4.81 -18.82 26.49
N LEU A 259 5.82 -19.57 26.04
CA LEU A 259 6.25 -19.59 24.66
C LEU A 259 5.01 -19.98 23.85
N GLU A 260 4.39 -18.98 23.21
CA GLU A 260 3.46 -19.23 22.12
C GLU A 260 4.23 -20.04 21.07
N SER A 261 4.01 -21.35 21.07
CA SER A 261 4.51 -22.25 20.05
C SER A 261 3.94 -21.76 18.73
N GLN A 262 4.78 -21.18 17.87
CA GLN A 262 4.38 -20.86 16.52
C GLN A 262 3.78 -22.12 15.90
N GLU A 263 2.55 -21.99 15.38
CA GLU A 263 1.92 -23.08 14.63
C GLU A 263 2.88 -23.51 13.53
N GLU A 264 3.25 -24.79 13.53
CA GLU A 264 4.15 -25.34 12.52
C GLU A 264 3.59 -25.05 11.13
N THR A 265 4.44 -24.53 10.24
CA THR A 265 4.04 -24.21 8.87
C THR A 265 3.47 -25.45 8.20
N ASN A 266 2.24 -25.35 7.67
CA ASN A 266 1.58 -26.45 7.00
C ASN A 266 2.50 -27.03 5.90
N SER A 267 2.87 -28.31 6.06
CA SER A 267 3.81 -29.00 5.17
C SER A 267 3.37 -29.04 3.71
N ALA A 268 2.07 -28.89 3.42
CA ALA A 268 1.57 -28.78 2.05
C ALA A 268 1.99 -27.47 1.37
N LEU A 269 2.16 -26.38 2.13
CA LEU A 269 2.60 -25.09 1.59
C LEU A 269 4.07 -25.14 1.17
N LEU A 270 4.90 -25.97 1.82
CA LEU A 270 6.33 -26.12 1.48
C LEU A 270 6.54 -26.72 0.08
N LYS A 271 5.54 -27.41 -0.48
CA LYS A 271 5.57 -28.00 -1.82
C LYS A 271 4.87 -27.15 -2.88
N LYS A 272 4.22 -26.05 -2.47
CA LYS A 272 3.46 -25.19 -3.37
C LYS A 272 4.37 -24.15 -4.01
N VAL A 273 4.24 -23.98 -5.33
CA VAL A 273 4.90 -22.88 -6.05
C VAL A 273 4.06 -21.62 -5.86
N PHE A 274 4.71 -20.53 -5.44
CA PHE A 274 4.08 -19.22 -5.27
C PHE A 274 4.62 -18.26 -6.32
N ALA A 275 3.71 -17.67 -7.10
CA ALA A 275 4.06 -16.57 -8.00
C ALA A 275 4.30 -15.30 -7.17
N VAL A 276 5.43 -14.63 -7.42
CA VAL A 276 5.79 -13.38 -6.76
C VAL A 276 6.28 -12.39 -7.81
N SER A 277 5.92 -11.11 -7.69
CA SER A 277 6.44 -10.08 -8.59
C SER A 277 7.95 -9.92 -8.39
N GLY A 278 8.70 -9.60 -9.45
CA GLY A 278 10.14 -9.43 -9.38
C GLY A 278 10.58 -8.39 -8.34
N GLU A 279 9.81 -7.31 -8.18
CA GLU A 279 10.04 -6.31 -7.13
C GLU A 279 9.91 -6.90 -5.72
N ARG A 280 8.87 -7.71 -5.46
CA ARG A 280 8.69 -8.41 -4.17
C ARG A 280 9.76 -9.48 -3.96
N LEU A 281 10.18 -10.18 -5.00
CA LEU A 281 11.26 -11.16 -4.89
C LEU A 281 12.54 -10.47 -4.40
N LEU A 282 12.89 -9.32 -4.95
CA LEU A 282 14.08 -8.57 -4.55
C LEU A 282 14.04 -8.07 -3.10
N THR A 283 12.87 -7.78 -2.52
CA THR A 283 12.78 -7.38 -1.11
C THR A 283 13.08 -8.53 -0.15
N LEU A 284 12.92 -9.80 -0.58
CA LEU A 284 13.30 -10.97 0.21
C LEU A 284 14.84 -11.09 0.36
N PHE A 285 15.60 -10.63 -0.64
CA PHE A 285 17.07 -10.62 -0.62
C PHE A 285 17.66 -9.42 0.14
N ARG A 286 16.93 -8.86 1.10
CA ARG A 286 17.46 -7.90 2.07
C ARG A 286 18.49 -8.55 3.00
N PHE A 287 18.39 -9.84 3.23
CA PHE A 287 19.34 -10.61 4.03
C PHE A 287 19.94 -11.73 3.18
N CYS A 288 21.20 -12.06 3.45
CA CYS A 288 21.88 -13.17 2.79
C CYS A 288 21.17 -14.48 3.16
N PRO A 289 20.70 -15.28 2.20
CA PRO A 289 20.04 -16.55 2.49
C PRO A 289 20.98 -17.55 3.20
N GLU A 290 22.29 -17.43 2.98
CA GLU A 290 23.29 -18.32 3.57
C GLU A 290 23.67 -17.96 5.02
N CYS A 291 23.76 -16.67 5.35
CA CYS A 291 24.34 -16.24 6.62
C CYS A 291 23.51 -15.19 7.39
N GLY A 292 22.36 -14.79 6.86
CA GLY A 292 21.48 -13.79 7.48
C GLY A 292 22.01 -12.36 7.53
N THR A 293 23.22 -12.09 7.00
CA THR A 293 23.79 -10.73 7.00
C THR A 293 22.98 -9.81 6.10
N GLU A 294 22.65 -8.60 6.58
CA GLU A 294 21.93 -7.61 5.79
C GLU A 294 22.73 -7.20 4.55
N ILE A 295 22.08 -7.31 3.40
CA ILE A 295 22.60 -6.96 2.10
C ILE A 295 22.22 -5.49 1.82
N SER A 296 23.22 -4.67 1.46
CA SER A 296 23.07 -3.20 1.40
C SER A 296 22.07 -2.73 0.34
N ARG A 297 21.06 -1.93 0.71
CA ARG A 297 19.94 -1.45 -0.14
C ARG A 297 20.27 -0.80 -1.49
N LYS A 298 21.53 -0.50 -1.82
CA LYS A 298 21.91 0.09 -3.11
C LYS A 298 22.61 -0.93 -4.00
N ARG A 299 21.86 -1.48 -4.98
CA ARG A 299 22.34 -2.34 -6.10
C ARG A 299 22.99 -3.66 -5.68
N SER A 300 22.67 -4.18 -4.52
CA SER A 300 23.30 -5.41 -4.02
C SER A 300 22.56 -6.68 -4.41
N ALA A 301 21.34 -6.57 -4.92
CA ALA A 301 20.55 -7.66 -5.50
C ALA A 301 20.00 -7.19 -6.85
N VAL A 302 20.17 -8.00 -7.90
CA VAL A 302 19.72 -7.73 -9.26
C VAL A 302 18.98 -8.95 -9.77
N LEU A 303 17.80 -8.74 -10.31
CA LEU A 303 17.01 -9.77 -10.95
C LEU A 303 17.38 -9.84 -12.44
N SER A 304 17.61 -11.05 -12.93
CA SER A 304 17.79 -11.38 -14.33
C SER A 304 17.02 -12.66 -14.66
N GLU A 305 16.93 -13.00 -15.94
CA GLU A 305 16.32 -14.24 -16.41
C GLU A 305 17.37 -15.13 -17.06
N GLU A 306 17.38 -16.41 -16.70
CA GLU A 306 18.19 -17.43 -17.34
C GLU A 306 17.26 -18.55 -17.83
N GLY A 307 16.84 -18.44 -19.09
CA GLY A 307 15.76 -19.28 -19.62
C GLY A 307 14.41 -18.90 -19.01
N PRO A 308 13.56 -19.87 -18.60
CA PRO A 308 12.27 -19.60 -17.95
C PRO A 308 12.39 -19.25 -16.46
N SER A 309 13.59 -19.32 -15.88
CA SER A 309 13.81 -19.21 -14.45
C SER A 309 14.33 -17.81 -14.05
N PRO A 310 13.75 -17.18 -13.03
CA PRO A 310 14.29 -15.95 -12.48
C PRO A 310 15.58 -16.23 -11.70
N VAL A 311 16.60 -15.40 -11.90
CA VAL A 311 17.89 -15.47 -11.21
C VAL A 311 18.11 -14.18 -10.43
N VAL A 312 18.33 -14.29 -9.12
CA VAL A 312 18.69 -13.15 -8.27
C VAL A 312 20.18 -13.18 -7.98
N HIS A 313 20.92 -12.24 -8.56
CA HIS A 313 22.31 -12.03 -8.26
C HIS A 313 22.47 -11.11 -7.06
N PHE A 314 23.16 -11.54 -6.01
CA PHE A 314 23.39 -10.69 -4.84
C PHE A 314 24.83 -10.72 -4.33
N VAL A 315 25.24 -9.69 -3.59
CA VAL A 315 26.61 -9.60 -3.01
C VAL A 315 26.53 -9.55 -1.49
N CYS A 316 27.02 -10.60 -0.84
CA CYS A 316 27.14 -10.65 0.61
C CYS A 316 28.56 -10.30 1.07
N LYS A 317 28.67 -9.33 1.98
CA LYS A 317 29.97 -8.93 2.56
C LYS A 317 30.56 -10.01 3.48
N ASN A 318 29.72 -10.82 4.10
CA ASN A 318 30.14 -11.84 5.05
C ASN A 318 30.50 -13.16 4.35
N CYS A 319 29.72 -13.60 3.35
CA CYS A 319 30.03 -14.78 2.52
C CYS A 319 31.05 -14.51 1.40
N GLN A 320 31.65 -13.31 1.39
CA GLN A 320 32.73 -12.89 0.48
C GLN A 320 32.49 -13.23 -1.00
N GLY A 321 31.43 -12.68 -1.61
CA GLY A 321 31.30 -12.81 -3.06
C GLY A 321 29.97 -12.42 -3.67
N LYS A 322 29.95 -12.48 -5.01
CA LYS A 322 28.74 -12.47 -5.83
C LYS A 322 28.14 -13.87 -5.80
N GLN A 323 26.88 -13.96 -5.40
CA GLN A 323 26.09 -15.18 -5.31
C GLN A 323 24.91 -15.08 -6.27
N SER A 324 24.34 -16.22 -6.63
CA SER A 324 23.15 -16.32 -7.47
C SER A 324 22.16 -17.26 -6.80
N TRP A 325 20.92 -16.80 -6.66
CA TRP A 325 19.79 -17.67 -6.32
C TRP A 325 18.99 -17.94 -7.59
N TYR A 326 18.57 -19.20 -7.77
CA TYR A 326 17.82 -19.65 -8.94
C TYR A 326 16.40 -20.03 -8.52
N GLY A 327 15.41 -19.43 -9.17
CA GLY A 327 14.02 -19.83 -9.03
C GLY A 327 13.76 -21.13 -9.79
N MET A 328 13.07 -22.07 -9.13
CA MET A 328 12.52 -23.26 -9.75
C MET A 328 11.15 -22.99 -10.36
#